data_AF-A0AAD4EA43-F1
#
_entry.id   AF-A0AAD4EA43-F1
#
_cell.length_a   1.000
_cell.length_b   1.000
_cell.length_c   1.000
_cell.angle_alpha   90.00
_cell.angle_beta   90.00
_cell.angle_gamma   90.00
#
_symmetry.space_group_name_H-M   'P 1'
#
loop_
_entity.id
_entity.type
_entity.pdbx_description
1 polymer ?
#
loop_
_entity_poly.entity_id
_entity_poly.type
_entity_poly.pdbx_seq_one_letter_code
_entity_poly.pdbx_strand_id
1 'polypeptide(L)'
;MLTFALEYREAIDIICADKNMEICDYELSEKEWELAQQLCDVLKILKDTTLFFSRSTPNLATVIPAMDMIDRKLTTDSITRTYEPAIRASLGLAKKTLNCYYSMTDWSEVYRIAMVLHPRHKLSYFKEAQW
;
A
#
# COMPACT_ATOMS: atom_id res chain seq x y z
N MET A 1 5.75 3.56 -12.57
CA MET A 1 7.22 3.46 -12.64
C MET A 1 7.69 2.05 -12.34
N LEU A 2 7.59 1.53 -11.11
CA LEU A 2 8.09 0.17 -10.81
C LEU A 2 7.42 -0.94 -11.64
N THR A 3 6.09 -0.90 -11.81
CA THR A 3 5.37 -1.87 -12.67
C THR A 3 5.83 -1.83 -14.12
N PHE A 4 6.16 -0.63 -14.62
CA PHE A 4 6.69 -0.44 -15.97
C PHE A 4 8.11 -1.00 -16.06
N ALA A 5 8.97 -0.71 -15.06
CA ALA A 5 10.32 -1.26 -15.02
C ALA A 5 10.32 -2.80 -15.02
N LEU A 6 9.39 -3.44 -14.31
CA LEU A 6 9.23 -4.89 -14.31
C LEU A 6 8.71 -5.44 -15.64
N GLU A 7 7.78 -4.72 -16.30
CA GLU A 7 7.23 -5.11 -17.61
C GLU A 7 8.28 -5.03 -18.73
N TYR A 8 9.16 -4.03 -18.67
CA TYR A 8 10.22 -3.79 -19.66
C TYR A 8 11.59 -4.30 -19.19
N ARG A 9 11.63 -5.24 -18.24
CA ARG A 9 12.87 -5.76 -17.66
C ARG A 9 13.87 -6.23 -18.71
N GLU A 10 13.44 -7.06 -19.67
CA GLU A 10 14.31 -7.54 -20.75
C GLU A 10 14.91 -6.39 -21.57
N ALA A 11 14.11 -5.38 -21.89
CA ALA A 11 14.58 -4.22 -22.64
C ALA A 11 15.57 -3.38 -21.82
N ILE A 12 15.33 -3.22 -20.53
CA ILE A 12 16.22 -2.50 -19.60
C ILE A 12 17.55 -3.25 -19.47
N ASP A 13 17.51 -4.57 -19.31
CA ASP A 13 18.71 -5.40 -19.19
C ASP A 13 19.56 -5.35 -20.49
N ILE A 14 18.91 -5.38 -21.67
CA ILE A 14 19.61 -5.23 -22.96
C ILE A 14 20.29 -3.86 -23.08
N ILE A 15 19.61 -2.78 -22.69
CA ILE A 15 20.14 -1.42 -22.77
C ILE A 15 21.30 -1.24 -21.77
N CYS A 16 21.17 -1.77 -20.54
CA CYS A 16 22.25 -1.74 -19.56
C CYS A 16 23.45 -2.60 -19.96
N ALA A 17 23.25 -3.68 -20.72
CA ALA A 17 24.36 -4.51 -21.21
C ALA A 17 25.16 -3.85 -22.36
N ASP A 18 24.63 -2.81 -23.01
CA ASP A 18 25.33 -2.11 -24.09
C ASP A 18 26.40 -1.17 -23.52
N LYS A 19 27.67 -1.59 -23.67
CA LYS A 19 28.86 -0.85 -23.23
C LYS A 19 28.98 0.55 -23.84
N ASN A 20 28.28 0.84 -24.94
CA ASN A 20 28.30 2.16 -25.58
C ASN A 20 27.39 3.18 -24.87
N MET A 21 26.47 2.73 -24.01
CA MET A 21 25.45 3.60 -23.41
C MET A 21 25.86 4.21 -22.06
N GLU A 22 27.06 3.92 -21.53
CA GLU A 22 27.57 4.42 -20.23
C GLU A 22 26.63 4.19 -19.01
N ILE A 23 25.65 3.29 -19.14
CA ILE A 23 24.65 2.99 -18.11
C ILE A 23 24.76 1.57 -17.54
N CYS A 24 25.81 0.83 -17.90
CA CYS A 24 26.10 -0.50 -17.37
C CYS A 24 26.22 -0.52 -15.85
N ASP A 25 26.69 0.59 -15.26
CA ASP A 25 26.82 0.72 -13.80
C ASP A 25 25.47 0.71 -13.05
N TYR A 26 24.35 0.83 -13.77
CA TYR A 26 22.98 0.80 -13.23
C TYR A 26 22.25 -0.53 -13.47
N GLU A 27 22.95 -1.56 -13.93
CA GLU A 27 22.38 -2.90 -14.08
C GLU A 27 21.90 -3.43 -12.72
N LEU A 28 20.62 -3.79 -12.65
CA LEU A 28 20.00 -4.30 -11.43
C LEU A 28 20.27 -5.80 -11.32
N SER A 29 20.69 -6.23 -10.14
CA SER A 29 20.82 -7.64 -9.82
C SER A 29 19.47 -8.35 -9.72
N GLU A 30 19.46 -9.67 -9.87
CA GLU A 30 18.25 -10.51 -9.67
C GLU A 30 17.56 -10.23 -8.32
N LYS A 31 18.35 -9.98 -7.27
CA LYS A 31 17.83 -9.65 -5.93
C LYS A 31 17.13 -8.30 -5.90
N GLU A 32 17.64 -7.31 -6.62
CA GLU A 32 17.00 -5.99 -6.69
C GLU A 32 15.72 -6.03 -7.52
N TRP A 33 15.69 -6.84 -8.58
CA TRP A 33 14.46 -7.12 -9.32
C TRP A 33 13.41 -7.82 -8.44
N GLU A 34 13.82 -8.78 -7.63
CA GLU A 34 12.92 -9.42 -6.65
C GLU A 34 12.41 -8.42 -5.62
N LEU A 35 13.27 -7.55 -5.07
CA LEU A 35 12.87 -6.46 -4.18
C LEU A 35 11.88 -5.50 -4.84
N ALA A 36 12.09 -5.14 -6.11
CA ALA A 36 11.19 -4.26 -6.86
C ALA A 36 9.80 -4.91 -7.06
N GLN A 37 9.76 -6.23 -7.31
CA GLN A 37 8.52 -7.00 -7.40
C GLN A 37 7.79 -7.03 -6.06
N GLN A 38 8.49 -7.40 -4.98
CA GLN A 38 7.94 -7.39 -3.62
C GLN A 38 7.38 -6.02 -3.24
N LEU A 39 8.10 -4.94 -3.61
CA LEU A 39 7.66 -3.57 -3.40
C LEU A 39 6.38 -3.24 -4.18
N CYS A 40 6.25 -3.71 -5.42
CA CYS A 40 5.00 -3.54 -6.19
C CYS A 40 3.82 -4.24 -5.51
N ASP A 41 4.03 -5.44 -4.99
CA ASP A 41 2.96 -6.23 -4.37
C ASP A 41 2.43 -5.56 -3.10
N VAL A 42 3.32 -5.06 -2.25
CA VAL A 42 2.91 -4.37 -1.01
C VAL A 42 2.30 -2.99 -1.27
N LEU A 43 2.74 -2.29 -2.31
CA LEU A 43 2.19 -0.98 -2.69
C LEU A 43 0.83 -1.09 -3.39
N LYS A 44 0.46 -2.26 -3.90
CA LYS A 44 -0.79 -2.48 -4.64
C LYS A 44 -2.02 -2.06 -3.83
N ILE A 45 -2.08 -2.36 -2.54
CA ILE A 45 -3.21 -2.00 -1.67
C ILE A 45 -3.40 -0.48 -1.58
N LEU A 46 -2.30 0.27 -1.53
CA LEU A 46 -2.34 1.74 -1.49
C LEU A 46 -2.83 2.28 -2.83
N LYS A 47 -2.31 1.77 -3.94
CA LYS A 47 -2.77 2.14 -5.29
C LYS A 47 -4.26 1.89 -5.48
N ASP A 48 -4.73 0.69 -5.12
CA ASP A 48 -6.14 0.31 -5.27
C ASP A 48 -7.04 1.19 -4.40
N THR A 49 -6.61 1.50 -3.17
CA THR A 49 -7.32 2.40 -2.27
C THR A 49 -7.37 3.83 -2.83
N THR A 50 -6.24 4.37 -3.31
CA THR A 50 -6.21 5.70 -3.94
C THR A 50 -7.13 5.74 -5.16
N LEU A 51 -7.08 4.73 -6.04
CA LEU A 51 -7.97 4.66 -7.21
C LEU A 51 -9.44 4.57 -6.82
N PHE A 52 -9.76 3.94 -5.70
CA PHE A 52 -11.12 3.93 -5.15
C PHE A 52 -11.55 5.34 -4.71
N PHE A 53 -10.70 6.07 -4.00
CA PHE A 53 -10.99 7.44 -3.55
C PHE A 53 -10.94 8.50 -4.66
N SER A 54 -10.30 8.22 -5.80
CA SER A 54 -10.28 9.10 -6.96
C SER A 54 -11.57 9.05 -7.80
N ARG A 55 -12.54 8.18 -7.46
CA ARG A 55 -13.84 8.11 -8.14
C ARG A 55 -14.72 9.29 -7.72
N SER A 56 -15.84 9.50 -8.39
CA SER A 56 -16.79 10.59 -8.06
C SER A 56 -17.72 10.29 -6.87
N THR A 57 -17.75 9.05 -6.40
CA THR A 57 -18.68 8.55 -5.38
C THR A 57 -18.11 8.11 -4.01
N PRO A 58 -16.79 8.17 -3.70
CA PRO A 58 -16.31 7.82 -2.38
C PRO A 58 -16.85 8.81 -1.36
N ASN A 59 -17.33 8.28 -0.23
CA ASN A 59 -17.97 9.06 0.81
C ASN A 59 -17.18 8.92 2.12
N LEU A 60 -17.46 9.80 3.08
CA LEU A 60 -16.69 9.83 4.33
C LEU A 60 -16.78 8.51 5.11
N ALA A 61 -17.86 7.76 4.97
CA ALA A 61 -18.05 6.46 5.61
C ALA A 61 -17.16 5.36 5.02
N THR A 62 -16.48 5.56 3.89
CA THR A 62 -15.54 4.56 3.35
C THR A 62 -14.11 4.74 3.85
N VAL A 63 -13.81 5.84 4.54
CA VAL A 63 -12.44 6.17 4.98
C VAL A 63 -11.95 5.22 6.06
N ILE A 64 -12.71 5.03 7.14
CA ILE A 64 -12.34 4.11 8.24
C ILE A 64 -12.17 2.67 7.73
N PRO A 65 -13.14 2.08 6.97
CA PRO A 65 -12.96 0.75 6.40
C PRO A 65 -11.73 0.61 5.50
N ALA A 66 -11.40 1.64 4.72
CA ALA A 66 -10.23 1.63 3.87
C ALA A 66 -8.92 1.67 4.68
N MET A 67 -8.87 2.49 5.74
CA MET A 67 -7.74 2.52 6.67
C MET A 67 -7.55 1.17 7.37
N ASP A 68 -8.62 0.52 7.81
CA ASP A 68 -8.58 -0.82 8.42
C ASP A 68 -8.11 -1.91 7.45
N MET A 69 -8.49 -1.79 6.18
CA MET A 69 -8.01 -2.69 5.13
C MET A 69 -6.50 -2.52 4.90
N ILE A 70 -6.01 -1.28 4.82
CA ILE A 70 -4.58 -1.00 4.68
C ILE A 70 -3.81 -1.49 5.90
N ASP A 71 -4.27 -1.19 7.12
CA ASP A 71 -3.57 -1.59 8.36
C ASP A 71 -3.43 -3.12 8.45
N ARG A 72 -4.52 -3.85 8.19
CA ARG A 72 -4.49 -5.31 8.17
C ARG A 72 -3.50 -5.83 7.14
N LYS A 73 -3.53 -5.31 5.91
CA LYS A 73 -2.63 -5.75 4.84
C LYS A 73 -1.16 -5.49 5.19
N LEU A 74 -0.81 -4.28 5.64
CA LEU A 74 0.56 -3.95 6.05
C LEU A 74 1.03 -4.81 7.23
N THR A 75 0.15 -5.09 8.19
CA THR A 75 0.46 -5.93 9.35
C THR A 75 0.75 -7.36 8.92
N THR A 76 -0.13 -7.95 8.11
CA THR A 76 0.06 -9.30 7.58
C THR A 76 1.36 -9.39 6.79
N ASP A 77 1.62 -8.44 5.90
CA ASP A 77 2.82 -8.45 5.06
C ASP A 77 4.10 -8.25 5.88
N SER A 78 4.05 -7.46 6.98
CA SER A 78 5.21 -7.26 7.86
C SER A 78 5.67 -8.52 8.60
N ILE A 79 4.73 -9.44 8.88
CA ILE A 79 4.98 -10.69 9.60
C ILE A 79 5.33 -11.82 8.62
N THR A 80 4.86 -11.72 7.37
CA THR A 80 5.06 -12.76 6.37
C THR A 80 6.54 -12.90 6.02
N ARG A 81 7.08 -14.12 6.15
CA ARG A 81 8.50 -14.44 5.91
C ARG A 81 8.87 -14.51 4.42
N THR A 82 7.92 -14.31 3.52
CA THR A 82 8.15 -14.29 2.07
C THR A 82 8.82 -13.00 1.60
N TYR A 83 8.69 -11.92 2.38
CA TYR A 83 9.28 -10.64 2.05
C TYR A 83 10.67 -10.48 2.66
N GLU A 84 11.55 -9.81 1.93
CA GLU A 84 12.87 -9.43 2.38
C GLU A 84 12.81 -8.59 3.68
N PRO A 85 13.79 -8.71 4.61
CA PRO A 85 13.78 -7.99 5.87
C PRO A 85 13.69 -6.48 5.69
N ALA A 86 14.26 -5.92 4.62
CA ALA A 86 14.16 -4.51 4.29
C ALA A 86 12.71 -4.08 4.04
N ILE A 87 11.96 -4.83 3.21
CA ILE A 87 10.54 -4.58 2.93
C ILE A 87 9.73 -4.68 4.22
N ARG A 88 9.97 -5.71 5.04
CA ARG A 88 9.26 -5.88 6.31
C ARG A 88 9.49 -4.73 7.29
N ALA A 89 10.73 -4.24 7.38
CA ALA A 89 11.06 -3.06 8.17
C ALA A 89 10.35 -1.80 7.64
N SER A 90 10.34 -1.60 6.32
CA SER A 90 9.63 -0.50 5.67
C SER A 90 8.11 -0.57 5.91
N LEU A 91 7.51 -1.76 5.92
CA LEU A 91 6.09 -1.94 6.25
C LEU A 91 5.77 -1.54 7.69
N GLY A 92 6.67 -1.84 8.63
CA GLY A 92 6.53 -1.38 10.01
C GLY A 92 6.53 0.15 10.12
N LEU A 93 7.39 0.83 9.34
CA LEU A 93 7.39 2.29 9.25
C LEU A 93 6.11 2.82 8.60
N ALA A 94 5.67 2.22 7.49
CA ALA A 94 4.44 2.58 6.80
C ALA A 94 3.21 2.46 7.71
N LYS A 95 3.13 1.39 8.51
CA LYS A 95 2.09 1.22 9.53
C LYS A 95 2.13 2.32 10.59
N LYS A 96 3.32 2.70 11.08
CA LYS A 96 3.44 3.81 12.04
C LYS A 96 2.91 5.13 11.46
N THR A 97 3.21 5.40 10.19
CA THR A 97 2.68 6.55 9.47
C THR A 97 1.16 6.47 9.31
N LEU A 98 0.64 5.30 8.93
CA LEU A 98 -0.80 5.06 8.83
C LEU A 98 -1.51 5.34 10.15
N ASN A 99 -0.98 4.84 11.27
CA ASN A 99 -1.55 5.04 12.61
C ASN A 99 -1.62 6.53 13.00
N CYS A 100 -0.69 7.36 12.53
CA CYS A 100 -0.76 8.80 12.77
C CYS A 100 -2.00 9.40 12.10
N TYR A 101 -2.23 9.10 10.83
CA TYR A 101 -3.44 9.55 10.11
C TYR A 101 -4.71 8.89 10.64
N TYR A 102 -4.65 7.62 11.01
CA TYR A 102 -5.75 6.90 11.65
C TYR A 102 -6.20 7.63 12.91
N SER A 103 -5.24 7.99 13.78
CA SER A 103 -5.56 8.73 15.00
C SER A 103 -6.31 10.03 14.67
N MET A 104 -5.90 10.77 13.64
CA MET A 104 -6.58 12.00 13.19
C MET A 104 -8.04 11.77 12.78
N THR A 105 -8.38 10.59 12.23
CA THR A 105 -9.78 10.25 11.93
C THR A 105 -10.61 10.02 13.20
N ASP A 106 -10.00 9.55 14.29
CA ASP A 106 -10.66 9.40 15.59
C ASP A 106 -10.92 10.73 16.30
N TRP A 107 -10.08 11.76 16.08
CA TRP A 107 -10.30 13.09 16.66
C TRP A 107 -11.52 13.83 16.08
N SER A 108 -12.04 13.36 14.94
CA SER A 108 -13.17 13.98 14.27
C SER A 108 -14.40 13.06 14.30
N GLU A 109 -15.40 13.46 15.08
CA GLU A 109 -16.68 12.74 15.18
C GLU A 109 -17.39 12.59 13.84
N VAL A 110 -17.05 13.41 12.83
CA VAL A 110 -17.68 13.40 11.51
C VAL A 110 -17.50 12.04 10.81
N TYR A 111 -16.35 11.37 10.97
CA TYR A 111 -16.12 10.05 10.38
C TYR A 111 -17.01 8.98 11.04
N ARG A 112 -17.15 9.03 12.38
CA ARG A 112 -18.01 8.11 13.14
C ARG A 112 -19.48 8.34 12.83
N ILE A 113 -19.92 9.60 12.78
CA ILE A 113 -21.30 9.95 12.40
C ILE A 113 -21.60 9.46 10.99
N ALA A 114 -20.70 9.66 10.02
CA ALA A 114 -20.89 9.16 8.66
C ALA A 114 -21.04 7.63 8.61
N MET A 115 -20.25 6.90 9.41
CA MET A 115 -20.35 5.44 9.55
C MET A 115 -21.69 5.00 10.14
N VAL A 116 -22.16 5.66 11.20
CA VAL A 116 -23.46 5.37 11.84
C VAL A 116 -24.63 5.63 10.88
N LEU A 117 -24.54 6.69 10.06
CA LEU A 117 -25.56 7.02 9.07
C LEU A 117 -25.52 6.10 7.84
N HIS A 118 -24.41 5.37 7.62
CA HIS A 118 -24.27 4.48 6.46
C HIS A 118 -25.17 3.24 6.62
N PRO A 119 -26.13 2.98 5.68
CA PRO A 119 -27.16 1.95 5.85
C PRO A 119 -26.63 0.53 6.10
N ARG A 120 -25.43 0.21 5.60
CA ARG A 120 -24.78 -1.11 5.75
C ARG A 120 -23.90 -1.24 6.98
N HIS A 121 -23.37 -0.14 7.53
CA HIS A 121 -22.40 -0.19 8.64
C HIS A 121 -23.07 0.08 9.98
N LYS A 122 -23.81 1.19 10.09
CA LYS A 122 -24.52 1.63 11.30
C LYS A 122 -23.69 1.37 12.57
N LEU A 123 -24.31 0.79 13.59
CA LEU A 123 -23.65 0.38 14.83
C LEU A 123 -23.05 -1.03 14.76
N SER A 124 -23.38 -1.83 13.74
CA SER A 124 -22.84 -3.20 13.63
C SER A 124 -21.35 -3.19 13.33
N TYR A 125 -20.88 -2.23 12.52
CA TYR A 125 -19.46 -2.08 12.23
C TYR A 125 -18.62 -1.91 13.50
N PHE A 126 -19.01 -1.00 14.40
CA PHE A 126 -18.29 -0.74 15.64
C PHE A 126 -18.26 -1.99 16.55
N LYS A 127 -19.40 -2.70 16.65
CA LYS A 127 -19.47 -3.96 17.40
C LYS A 127 -18.54 -5.03 16.84
N GLU A 128 -18.48 -5.17 15.52
CA GLU A 128 -17.60 -6.13 14.84
C GLU A 128 -16.12 -5.75 14.96
N ALA A 129 -15.82 -4.45 14.89
CA ALA A 129 -14.48 -3.89 15.05
C ALA A 129 -14.01 -3.85 16.53
N GLN A 130 -14.87 -4.21 17.49
CA GLN A 130 -14.62 -4.12 18.93
C GLN A 130 -14.26 -2.69 19.38
N TRP A 131 -14.99 -1.73 18.83
CA TRP A 131 -14.92 -0.30 19.14
C TRP A 131 -16.10 0.15 20.00
#